data_AF-A0A1V4XE23-F1
#
_entry.id   AF-A0A1V4XE23-F1
#
_cell.length_a   1.000
_cell.length_b   1.000
_cell.length_c   1.000
_cell.angle_alpha   90.00
_cell.angle_beta   90.00
_cell.angle_gamma   90.00
#
_symmetry.space_group_name_H-M   'P 1'
#
loop_
_entity.id
_entity.type
_entity.pdbx_description
1 polymer ?
#
loop_
_entity_poly.entity_id
_entity_poly.type
_entity_poly.pdbx_seq_one_letter_code
_entity_poly.pdbx_strand_id
1 'polypeptide(L)'
;MPDTAPARPVPLLGEISLDYVQHVEHRIDGGYLSSVIPGLDGELQQRAARPSHRITIRGLLYGETASDSLSSLQEAAQNGEELTFSADITSALDIQNVVIEGFSCSQEVATQGRYSYEIRLAESPPLPPPAQISGFGGLDDFGLGDLGFDTDIMGDLTDLAGDLSGALNDALGVLDALEGLAGLDGLSVGGILQPIQDVSNSVSPLASAFKDSLSSLSSLFGG
;
A
#
# COMPACT_ATOMS: atom_id res chain seq x y z
N MET A 1 18.49 -10.09 -60.12
CA MET A 1 18.90 -10.55 -58.78
C MET A 1 17.71 -10.37 -57.87
N PRO A 2 17.24 -11.39 -57.13
CA PRO A 2 16.29 -11.14 -56.06
C PRO A 2 17.03 -10.33 -54.99
N ASP A 3 16.53 -9.13 -54.76
CA ASP A 3 16.93 -8.25 -53.67
C ASP A 3 16.62 -8.97 -52.36
N THR A 4 17.66 -9.47 -51.67
CA THR A 4 17.51 -10.00 -50.31
C THR A 4 17.16 -8.82 -49.42
N ALA A 5 15.87 -8.57 -49.24
CA ALA A 5 15.37 -7.65 -48.24
C ALA A 5 16.11 -7.92 -46.91
N PRO A 6 16.58 -6.88 -46.21
CA PRO A 6 17.33 -7.06 -44.98
C PRO A 6 16.51 -7.93 -44.02
N ALA A 7 17.13 -8.99 -43.49
CA ALA A 7 16.49 -9.87 -42.54
C ALA A 7 16.04 -9.02 -41.35
N ARG A 8 14.71 -8.93 -41.14
CA ARG A 8 14.16 -8.17 -40.02
C ARG A 8 14.56 -8.88 -38.73
N PRO A 9 15.17 -8.19 -37.76
CA PRO A 9 15.49 -8.80 -36.47
C PRO A 9 14.21 -9.30 -35.80
N VAL A 10 14.25 -10.55 -35.34
CA VAL A 10 13.11 -11.20 -34.68
C VAL A 10 13.01 -10.67 -33.25
N PRO A 11 11.84 -10.14 -32.83
CA PRO A 11 11.66 -9.69 -31.45
C PRO A 11 11.81 -10.84 -30.46
N LEU A 12 12.50 -10.58 -29.35
CA LEU A 12 12.73 -11.52 -28.26
C LEU A 12 12.05 -11.02 -26.99
N LEU A 13 11.38 -11.92 -26.27
CA LEU A 13 10.81 -11.69 -24.95
C LEU A 13 11.37 -12.75 -23.98
N GLY A 14 12.37 -12.37 -23.19
CA GLY A 14 13.26 -13.30 -22.50
C GLY A 14 13.93 -14.23 -23.53
N GLU A 15 13.71 -15.53 -23.37
CA GLU A 15 14.19 -16.58 -24.29
C GLU A 15 13.16 -16.92 -25.40
N ILE A 16 12.01 -16.26 -25.42
CA ILE A 16 10.92 -16.57 -26.36
C ILE A 16 11.12 -15.79 -27.66
N SER A 17 11.35 -16.51 -28.76
CA SER A 17 11.41 -15.95 -30.11
C SER A 17 10.02 -15.70 -30.69
N LEU A 18 9.78 -14.49 -31.21
CA LEU A 18 8.51 -14.10 -31.82
C LEU A 18 8.63 -14.05 -33.35
N ASP A 19 8.59 -15.20 -34.01
CA ASP A 19 9.00 -15.35 -35.42
C ASP A 19 8.09 -14.64 -36.44
N TYR A 20 6.77 -14.69 -36.25
CA TYR A 20 5.80 -14.11 -37.20
C TYR A 20 5.09 -12.88 -36.63
N VAL A 21 5.87 -11.94 -36.11
CA VAL A 21 5.35 -10.63 -35.66
C VAL A 21 4.92 -9.80 -36.86
N GLN A 22 3.66 -9.41 -36.85
CA GLN A 22 3.04 -8.61 -37.91
C GLN A 22 3.01 -7.13 -37.56
N HIS A 23 2.94 -6.82 -36.27
CA HIS A 23 2.80 -5.46 -35.78
C HIS A 23 3.49 -5.31 -34.44
N VAL A 24 4.29 -4.25 -34.32
CA VAL A 24 4.83 -3.77 -33.05
C VAL A 24 4.48 -2.30 -32.95
N GLU A 25 3.75 -1.94 -31.91
CA GLU A 25 3.37 -0.58 -31.59
C GLU A 25 4.03 -0.17 -30.29
N HIS A 26 4.67 0.99 -30.27
CA HIS A 26 5.11 1.63 -29.05
C HIS A 26 4.21 2.82 -28.75
N ARG A 27 3.78 2.94 -27.49
CA ARG A 27 2.95 4.02 -26.98
C ARG A 27 3.56 4.58 -25.71
N ILE A 28 3.53 5.90 -25.58
CA ILE A 28 3.82 6.63 -24.35
C ILE A 28 2.73 7.67 -24.12
N ASP A 29 2.20 7.71 -22.89
CA ASP A 29 1.25 8.73 -22.46
C ASP A 29 2.00 9.91 -21.79
N GLY A 30 1.38 11.10 -21.77
CA GLY A 30 2.02 12.30 -21.19
C GLY A 30 2.10 12.30 -19.65
N GLY A 31 1.36 11.42 -18.97
CA GLY A 31 1.37 11.28 -17.52
C GLY A 31 0.65 12.40 -16.77
N TYR A 32 -0.40 12.96 -17.40
CA TYR A 32 -1.21 14.03 -16.82
C TYR A 32 -2.46 13.45 -16.14
N LEU A 33 -2.75 13.98 -14.96
CA LEU A 33 -4.04 13.85 -14.29
C LEU A 33 -4.83 15.12 -14.56
N SER A 34 -6.08 14.94 -14.95
CA SER A 34 -6.99 16.05 -15.21
C SER A 34 -7.91 16.27 -14.02
N SER A 35 -8.07 17.53 -13.60
CA SER A 35 -8.99 17.92 -12.52
C SER A 35 -9.84 19.11 -12.94
N VAL A 36 -11.14 19.03 -12.66
CA VAL A 36 -12.10 20.11 -12.92
C VAL A 36 -12.14 21.04 -11.71
N ILE A 37 -11.88 22.33 -11.95
CA ILE A 37 -11.95 23.36 -10.91
C ILE A 37 -13.17 24.25 -11.19
N PRO A 38 -14.15 24.35 -10.28
CA PRO A 38 -15.29 25.23 -10.47
C PRO A 38 -14.85 26.67 -10.73
N GLY A 39 -15.35 27.26 -11.82
CA GLY A 39 -15.03 28.64 -12.23
C GLY A 39 -13.75 28.79 -13.07
N LEU A 40 -13.05 27.71 -13.37
CA LEU A 40 -11.96 27.68 -14.34
C LEU A 40 -12.49 27.22 -15.70
N ASP A 41 -12.17 27.95 -16.77
CA ASP A 41 -12.44 27.50 -18.14
C ASP A 41 -11.47 26.37 -18.51
N GLY A 42 -12.00 25.15 -18.67
CA GLY A 42 -11.23 23.94 -18.98
C GLY A 42 -10.85 23.11 -17.75
N GLU A 43 -9.83 22.28 -17.90
CA GLU A 43 -9.36 21.36 -16.85
C GLU A 43 -7.91 21.66 -16.47
N LEU A 44 -7.59 21.57 -15.18
CA LEU A 44 -6.22 21.65 -14.68
C LEU A 44 -5.49 20.35 -15.01
N GLN A 45 -4.38 20.45 -15.75
CA GLN A 45 -3.50 19.33 -16.07
C GLN A 45 -2.31 19.29 -15.11
N GLN A 46 -2.27 18.29 -14.22
CA GLN A 46 -1.13 18.06 -13.33
C GLN A 46 -0.31 16.87 -13.84
N ARG A 47 0.98 17.07 -14.10
CA ARG A 47 1.88 15.96 -14.43
C ARG A 47 2.17 15.16 -13.17
N ALA A 48 1.70 13.91 -13.12
CA ALA A 48 1.84 13.05 -11.95
C ALA A 48 3.16 12.26 -11.96
N ALA A 49 3.54 11.71 -13.12
CA ALA A 49 4.75 10.92 -13.28
C ALA A 49 5.19 10.89 -14.75
N ARG A 50 6.36 10.31 -15.03
CA ARG A 50 6.68 9.76 -16.36
C ARG A 50 5.99 8.40 -16.46
N PRO A 51 5.03 8.19 -17.39
CA PRO A 51 4.43 6.88 -17.57
C PRO A 51 5.43 5.85 -18.12
N SER A 52 5.22 4.60 -17.77
CA SER A 52 5.91 3.47 -18.40
C SER A 52 5.66 3.44 -19.90
N HIS A 53 6.69 3.08 -20.66
CA HIS A 53 6.55 2.75 -22.07
C HIS A 53 5.63 1.54 -22.20
N ARG A 54 4.64 1.60 -23.10
CA ARG A 54 3.78 0.47 -23.44
C ARG A 54 4.08 -0.02 -24.83
N ILE A 55 4.14 -1.34 -24.98
CA ILE A 55 4.38 -1.97 -26.27
C ILE A 55 3.27 -2.97 -26.54
N THR A 56 2.67 -2.90 -27.73
CA THR A 56 1.70 -3.90 -28.18
C THR A 56 2.30 -4.68 -29.33
N ILE A 57 2.33 -6.00 -29.20
CA ILE A 57 2.86 -6.91 -30.22
C ILE A 57 1.71 -7.78 -30.71
N ARG A 58 1.52 -7.84 -32.02
CA ARG A 58 0.58 -8.74 -32.67
C ARG A 58 1.30 -9.61 -33.67
N GLY A 59 0.98 -10.89 -33.66
CA GLY A 59 1.62 -11.85 -34.54
C GLY A 59 0.85 -13.15 -34.68
N LEU A 60 1.50 -14.08 -35.35
CA LEU A 60 1.02 -15.45 -35.54
C LEU A 60 1.99 -16.44 -34.89
N LEU A 61 1.47 -17.53 -34.36
CA LEU A 61 2.20 -18.75 -34.10
C LEU A 61 1.76 -19.77 -35.14
N TYR A 62 2.72 -20.39 -35.80
CA TYR A 62 2.47 -21.35 -36.87
C TYR A 62 3.52 -22.44 -36.91
N GLY A 63 3.09 -23.66 -37.24
CA GLY A 63 3.94 -24.84 -37.37
C GLY A 63 3.78 -25.82 -36.21
N GLU A 64 4.64 -26.84 -36.19
CA GLU A 64 4.57 -27.94 -35.23
C GLU A 64 4.85 -27.48 -33.78
N THR A 65 5.69 -26.46 -33.61
CA THR A 65 6.05 -25.87 -32.30
C THR A 65 5.06 -24.82 -31.80
N ALA A 66 4.02 -24.48 -32.59
CA ALA A 66 3.12 -23.36 -32.28
C ALA A 66 2.38 -23.56 -30.94
N SER A 67 2.06 -24.80 -30.59
CA SER A 67 1.40 -25.12 -29.31
C SER A 67 2.35 -24.92 -28.12
N ASP A 68 3.62 -25.27 -28.29
CA ASP A 68 4.62 -25.15 -27.23
C ASP A 68 4.95 -23.67 -26.98
N SER A 69 5.16 -22.90 -28.05
CA SER A 69 5.35 -21.44 -27.95
C SER A 69 4.15 -20.74 -27.33
N LEU A 70 2.93 -21.20 -27.63
CA LEU A 70 1.72 -20.69 -27.00
C LEU A 70 1.71 -20.97 -25.49
N SER A 71 2.07 -22.19 -25.08
CA SER A 71 2.18 -22.56 -23.65
C SER A 71 3.19 -21.67 -22.94
N SER A 72 4.39 -21.50 -23.50
CA SER A 72 5.43 -20.64 -22.90
C SER A 72 4.98 -19.19 -22.74
N LEU A 73 4.27 -18.63 -23.73
CA LEU A 73 3.72 -17.27 -23.63
C LEU A 73 2.62 -17.17 -22.58
N GLN A 74 1.76 -18.19 -22.46
CA GLN A 74 0.72 -18.23 -21.43
C GLN A 74 1.30 -18.35 -20.03
N GLU A 75 2.33 -19.15 -19.84
CA GLU A 75 3.05 -19.30 -18.58
C GLU A 75 3.74 -17.99 -18.19
N ALA A 76 4.48 -17.38 -19.12
CA ALA A 76 5.11 -16.08 -18.92
C ALA A 76 4.09 -15.00 -18.51
N ALA A 77 2.93 -14.97 -19.16
CA ALA A 77 1.86 -14.03 -18.84
C ALA A 77 1.21 -14.28 -17.47
N GLN A 78 1.16 -15.55 -17.02
CA GLN A 78 0.56 -15.92 -15.73
C GLN A 78 1.51 -15.68 -14.55
N ASN A 79 2.82 -15.85 -14.76
CA ASN A 79 3.81 -15.71 -13.69
C ASN A 79 4.02 -14.24 -13.28
N GLY A 80 3.80 -13.30 -14.21
CA GLY A 80 3.98 -11.86 -13.95
C GLY A 80 5.45 -11.46 -13.71
N GLU A 81 6.39 -12.29 -14.16
CA GLU A 81 7.83 -12.03 -14.02
C GLU A 81 8.29 -10.92 -14.97
N GLU A 82 9.35 -10.21 -14.54
CA GLU A 82 10.03 -9.27 -15.41
C GLU A 82 10.82 -10.04 -16.48
N LEU A 83 10.62 -9.65 -17.73
CA LEU A 83 11.26 -10.23 -18.89
C LEU A 83 12.07 -9.17 -19.62
N THR A 84 13.23 -9.55 -20.11
CA THR A 84 14.01 -8.70 -21.03
C THR A 84 13.27 -8.63 -22.36
N PHE A 85 13.09 -7.44 -22.93
CA PHE A 85 12.48 -7.31 -24.25
C PHE A 85 13.42 -6.63 -25.24
N SER A 86 13.62 -7.28 -26.39
CA SER A 86 14.51 -6.79 -27.44
C SER A 86 13.79 -6.81 -28.79
N ALA A 87 13.69 -5.64 -29.42
CA ALA A 87 13.18 -5.46 -30.76
C ALA A 87 13.83 -4.23 -31.40
N ASP A 88 13.78 -4.11 -32.72
CA ASP A 88 14.36 -2.96 -33.43
C ASP A 88 13.84 -1.61 -32.88
N ILE A 89 12.53 -1.54 -32.59
CA ILE A 89 11.87 -0.36 -32.03
C ILE A 89 12.36 0.01 -30.60
N THR A 90 12.88 -0.95 -29.82
CA THR A 90 13.35 -0.69 -28.45
C THR A 90 14.80 -0.31 -28.35
N SER A 91 15.60 -0.60 -29.38
CA SER A 91 17.00 -0.17 -29.49
C SER A 91 17.16 1.35 -29.33
N ALA A 92 16.12 2.12 -29.66
CA ALA A 92 16.09 3.58 -29.53
C ALA A 92 15.52 4.07 -28.18
N LEU A 93 14.92 3.19 -27.36
CA LEU A 93 14.07 3.56 -26.22
C LEU A 93 14.65 3.17 -24.84
N ASP A 94 15.82 2.52 -24.79
CA ASP A 94 16.49 2.04 -23.55
C ASP A 94 15.54 1.29 -22.59
N ILE A 95 14.58 0.54 -23.15
CA ILE A 95 13.67 -0.32 -22.40
C ILE A 95 14.38 -1.64 -22.16
N GLN A 96 14.80 -1.89 -20.91
CA GLN A 96 15.53 -3.10 -20.55
C GLN A 96 14.58 -4.23 -20.13
N ASN A 97 13.71 -3.94 -19.15
CA ASN A 97 12.80 -4.92 -18.57
C ASN A 97 11.33 -4.52 -18.80
N VAL A 98 10.49 -5.52 -19.04
CA VAL A 98 9.05 -5.36 -19.21
C VAL A 98 8.30 -6.44 -18.45
N VAL A 99 7.04 -6.18 -18.16
CA VAL A 99 6.07 -7.16 -17.67
C VAL A 99 4.96 -7.34 -18.70
N ILE A 100 4.37 -8.54 -18.74
CA ILE A 100 3.19 -8.80 -19.58
C ILE A 100 1.95 -8.29 -18.85
N GLU A 101 1.40 -7.16 -19.29
CA GLU A 101 0.16 -6.57 -18.77
C GLU A 101 -1.08 -7.35 -19.26
N GLY A 102 -1.00 -7.95 -20.44
CA GLY A 102 -2.09 -8.74 -20.97
C GLY A 102 -1.68 -9.61 -22.14
N PHE A 103 -2.30 -10.78 -22.20
CA PHE A 103 -2.14 -11.74 -23.28
C PHE A 103 -3.51 -12.17 -23.79
N SER A 104 -3.67 -12.19 -25.11
CA SER A 104 -4.85 -12.79 -25.75
C SER A 104 -4.43 -13.58 -26.96
N CYS A 105 -5.11 -14.71 -27.19
CA CYS A 105 -4.89 -15.54 -28.35
C CYS A 105 -6.22 -16.04 -28.91
N SER A 106 -6.26 -16.24 -30.22
CA SER A 106 -7.37 -16.89 -30.90
C SER A 106 -6.85 -17.87 -31.94
N GLN A 107 -7.56 -18.97 -32.10
CA GLN A 107 -7.29 -19.95 -33.14
C GLN A 107 -8.33 -19.82 -34.25
N GLU A 108 -7.87 -19.77 -35.50
CA GLU A 108 -8.78 -19.91 -36.64
C GLU A 108 -9.18 -21.38 -36.79
N VAL A 109 -10.48 -21.67 -36.71
CA VAL A 109 -11.04 -23.04 -36.78
C VAL A 109 -10.68 -23.77 -38.09
N ALA A 110 -10.38 -23.01 -39.15
CA ALA A 110 -10.08 -23.55 -40.47
C ALA A 110 -8.67 -24.17 -40.61
N THR A 111 -7.71 -23.83 -39.73
CA THR A 111 -6.32 -24.29 -39.84
C THR A 111 -5.76 -24.69 -38.47
N GLN A 112 -5.56 -25.99 -38.24
CA GLN A 112 -4.86 -26.46 -37.03
C GLN A 112 -3.43 -25.92 -36.99
N GLY A 113 -2.94 -25.63 -35.79
CA GLY A 113 -1.58 -25.12 -35.58
C GLY A 113 -1.37 -23.67 -36.00
N ARG A 114 -2.45 -22.88 -36.16
CA ARG A 114 -2.37 -21.44 -36.43
C ARG A 114 -3.09 -20.64 -35.36
N TYR A 115 -2.32 -19.87 -34.59
CA TYR A 115 -2.83 -18.99 -33.55
C TYR A 115 -2.48 -17.55 -33.87
N SER A 116 -3.43 -16.63 -33.74
CA SER A 116 -3.13 -15.20 -33.68
C SER A 116 -3.05 -14.78 -32.22
N TYR A 117 -2.05 -13.97 -31.89
CA TYR A 117 -1.86 -13.48 -30.53
C TYR A 117 -1.69 -11.98 -30.50
N GLU A 118 -2.04 -11.40 -29.35
CA GLU A 118 -1.69 -10.04 -28.93
C GLU A 118 -1.08 -10.10 -27.54
N ILE A 119 0.10 -9.50 -27.39
CA ILE A 119 0.80 -9.30 -26.12
C ILE A 119 0.87 -7.79 -25.87
N ARG A 120 0.47 -7.37 -24.67
CA ARG A 120 0.68 -6.00 -24.16
C ARG A 120 1.75 -6.04 -23.09
N LEU A 121 2.79 -5.25 -23.29
CA LEU A 121 3.95 -5.12 -22.42
C LEU A 121 3.98 -3.74 -21.80
N ALA A 122 4.38 -3.66 -20.53
CA ALA A 122 4.65 -2.41 -19.84
C ALA A 122 6.09 -2.40 -19.32
N GLU A 123 6.80 -1.29 -19.47
CA GLU A 123 8.12 -1.07 -18.88
C GLU A 123 8.08 -1.30 -17.36
N SER A 124 9.01 -2.15 -16.88
CA SER A 124 9.26 -2.37 -15.45
C SER A 124 10.55 -1.65 -15.06
N PRO A 125 10.48 -0.41 -14.53
CA PRO A 125 11.66 0.28 -14.05
C PRO A 125 12.23 -0.44 -12.82
N PRO A 126 13.56 -0.45 -12.63
CA PRO A 126 14.15 -1.07 -11.46
C PRO A 126 13.59 -0.43 -10.20
N LEU A 127 13.14 -1.27 -9.26
CA LEU A 127 12.68 -0.78 -7.96
C LEU A 127 13.84 -0.05 -7.28
N PRO A 128 13.61 1.13 -6.66
CA PRO A 128 14.62 1.72 -5.81
C PRO A 128 14.98 0.70 -4.73
N PRO A 129 16.27 0.67 -4.29
CA PRO A 129 16.65 -0.21 -3.20
C PRO A 129 15.70 0.04 -2.03
N PRO A 130 15.25 -1.02 -1.32
CA PRO A 130 14.35 -0.85 -0.20
C PRO A 130 14.95 0.21 0.71
N ALA A 131 14.16 1.23 1.03
CA ALA A 131 14.59 2.25 1.97
C ALA A 131 15.06 1.49 3.20
N GLN A 132 16.36 1.55 3.49
CA GLN A 132 16.82 1.08 4.77
C GLN A 132 16.01 1.90 5.78
N ILE A 133 15.45 1.21 6.78
CA ILE A 133 14.85 1.87 7.93
C ILE A 133 16.04 2.51 8.67
N SER A 134 16.59 3.58 8.12
CA SER A 134 17.22 4.63 8.89
C SER A 134 16.05 5.19 9.68
N GLY A 135 15.84 4.63 10.87
CA GLY A 135 14.78 5.06 11.77
C GLY A 135 14.81 6.58 11.82
N PHE A 136 13.83 7.22 11.21
CA PHE A 136 13.73 8.68 11.17
C PHE A 136 15.00 9.43 10.71
N GLY A 137 15.76 8.89 9.74
CA GLY A 137 16.99 9.50 9.20
C GLY A 137 16.75 10.71 8.30
N GLY A 138 15.99 11.69 8.78
CA GLY A 138 15.66 12.94 8.08
C GLY A 138 14.88 13.96 8.91
N LEU A 139 14.44 13.63 10.14
CA LEU A 139 13.75 14.62 11.00
C LEU A 139 14.68 15.69 11.56
N ASP A 140 15.98 15.39 11.66
CA ASP A 140 17.00 16.38 12.06
C ASP A 140 17.10 17.54 11.05
N ASP A 141 16.84 17.26 9.76
CA ASP A 141 16.88 18.25 8.67
C ASP A 141 15.56 19.03 8.52
N PHE A 142 14.45 18.48 9.03
CA PHE A 142 13.14 19.17 9.06
C PHE A 142 13.04 20.24 10.15
N GLY A 143 14.11 20.52 10.90
CA GLY A 143 14.08 21.51 11.99
C GLY A 143 13.12 21.12 13.12
N LEU A 144 12.76 19.84 13.23
CA LEU A 144 11.86 19.35 14.28
C LEU A 144 12.48 19.39 15.67
N GLY A 145 13.80 19.60 15.77
CA GLY A 145 14.46 19.93 17.03
C GLY A 145 13.94 21.21 17.69
N ASP A 146 13.18 22.05 16.97
CA ASP A 146 12.59 23.30 17.48
C ASP A 146 11.06 23.40 17.29
N LEU A 147 10.36 22.32 16.89
CA LEU A 147 8.89 22.36 16.78
C LEU A 147 8.15 22.28 18.12
N GLY A 148 8.83 22.43 19.25
CA GLY A 148 8.18 22.51 20.56
C GLY A 148 7.32 21.30 20.90
N PHE A 149 7.54 20.15 20.24
CA PHE A 149 7.01 18.87 20.70
C PHE A 149 7.81 18.51 21.93
N ASP A 150 7.26 18.91 23.07
CA ASP A 150 7.83 18.64 24.36
C ASP A 150 7.92 17.12 24.54
N THR A 151 9.13 16.57 24.59
CA THR A 151 9.36 15.16 24.92
C THR A 151 8.80 14.82 26.31
N ASP A 152 8.49 15.84 27.11
CA ASP A 152 7.82 15.74 28.39
C ASP A 152 6.37 15.26 28.26
N ILE A 153 5.70 15.38 27.09
CA ILE A 153 4.36 14.78 26.86
C ILE A 153 4.41 13.25 27.00
N MET A 154 5.53 12.61 26.63
CA MET A 154 5.69 11.16 26.85
C MET A 154 5.96 10.84 28.32
N GLY A 155 6.59 11.74 29.07
CA GLY A 155 6.70 11.66 30.53
C GLY A 155 5.34 11.76 31.21
N ASP A 156 4.60 12.84 30.91
CA ASP A 156 3.26 13.09 31.43
C ASP A 156 2.27 11.97 31.07
N LEU A 157 2.36 11.40 29.86
CA LEU A 157 1.53 10.26 29.47
C LEU A 157 1.90 8.98 30.24
N THR A 158 3.17 8.79 30.56
CA THR A 158 3.64 7.64 31.34
C THR A 158 3.25 7.78 32.81
N ASP A 159 3.35 8.98 33.36
CA ASP A 159 2.94 9.31 34.72
C ASP A 159 1.41 9.18 34.86
N LEU A 160 0.64 9.67 33.89
CA LEU A 160 -0.81 9.51 33.85
C LEU A 160 -1.24 8.03 33.73
N ALA A 161 -0.49 7.22 32.97
CA ALA A 161 -0.72 5.78 32.88
C ALA A 161 -0.38 5.05 34.19
N GLY A 162 0.66 5.51 34.89
CA GLY A 162 1.03 5.04 36.23
C GLY A 162 -0.05 5.35 37.26
N ASP A 163 -0.52 6.59 37.30
CA ASP A 163 -1.59 7.05 38.19
C ASP A 163 -2.91 6.31 37.93
N LEU A 164 -3.26 6.08 36.66
CA LEU A 164 -4.44 5.30 36.30
C LEU A 164 -4.33 3.84 36.73
N SER A 165 -3.16 3.23 36.58
CA SER A 165 -2.91 1.85 37.01
C SER A 165 -2.93 1.72 38.53
N GLY A 166 -2.40 2.70 39.26
CA GLY A 166 -2.48 2.77 40.72
C GLY A 166 -3.92 2.90 41.21
N ALA A 167 -4.68 3.84 40.63
CA ALA A 167 -6.09 4.04 40.98
C ALA A 167 -6.96 2.81 40.69
N LEU A 168 -6.67 2.07 39.62
CA LEU A 168 -7.36 0.81 39.31
C LEU A 168 -7.04 -0.30 40.33
N ASN A 169 -5.79 -0.42 40.76
CA ASN A 169 -5.39 -1.40 41.77
C ASN A 169 -6.00 -1.08 43.14
N ASP A 170 -6.04 0.20 43.52
CA ASP A 170 -6.67 0.63 44.77
C ASP A 170 -8.18 0.39 44.74
N ALA A 171 -8.85 0.65 43.60
CA ALA A 171 -10.27 0.33 43.43
C ALA A 171 -10.56 -1.17 43.54
N LEU A 172 -9.70 -2.02 42.97
CA LEU A 172 -9.81 -3.49 43.11
C LEU A 172 -9.58 -3.93 44.57
N GLY A 173 -8.62 -3.35 45.28
CA GLY A 173 -8.40 -3.63 46.70
C GLY A 173 -9.57 -3.23 47.60
N VAL A 174 -10.26 -2.12 47.29
CA VAL A 174 -11.49 -1.71 47.99
C VAL A 174 -12.63 -2.69 47.72
N LEU A 175 -12.76 -3.22 46.50
CA LEU A 175 -13.75 -4.24 46.17
C LEU A 175 -13.51 -5.55 46.93
N ASP A 176 -12.25 -6.02 47.01
CA ASP A 176 -11.88 -7.20 47.82
C ASP A 176 -12.16 -6.99 49.31
N ALA A 177 -11.87 -5.80 49.84
CA ALA A 177 -12.19 -5.45 51.22
C ALA A 177 -13.71 -5.42 51.49
N LEU A 178 -14.50 -4.99 50.51
CA LEU A 178 -15.97 -4.97 50.59
C LEU A 178 -16.56 -6.38 50.48
N GLU A 179 -15.98 -7.26 49.67
CA GLU A 179 -16.33 -8.68 49.59
C GLU A 179 -15.98 -9.43 50.89
N GLY A 180 -14.83 -9.10 51.50
CA GLY A 180 -14.46 -9.56 52.84
C GLY A 180 -15.41 -9.09 53.93
N LEU A 181 -15.99 -7.90 53.80
CA LEU A 181 -17.03 -7.39 54.71
C LEU A 181 -18.41 -8.03 54.46
N ALA A 182 -18.75 -8.33 53.21
CA ALA A 182 -19.99 -9.01 52.84
C ALA A 182 -20.03 -10.48 53.33
N GLY A 183 -18.88 -11.09 53.58
CA GLY A 183 -18.75 -12.40 54.22
C GLY A 183 -19.00 -12.44 55.72
N LEU A 184 -19.18 -11.29 56.39
CA LEU A 184 -19.49 -11.20 57.82
C LEU A 184 -21.00 -10.95 58.03
N ASP A 185 -21.81 -11.96 57.74
CA ASP A 185 -23.23 -12.01 58.09
C ASP A 185 -23.38 -12.17 59.62
N GLY A 186 -23.60 -11.07 60.35
CA GLY A 186 -24.12 -11.18 61.73
C GLY A 186 -23.74 -10.16 62.80
N LEU A 187 -23.41 -8.89 62.53
CA LEU A 187 -23.26 -7.88 63.60
C LEU A 187 -24.04 -6.59 63.34
N SER A 188 -24.75 -6.15 64.38
CA SER A 188 -25.89 -5.24 64.32
C SER A 188 -25.57 -3.74 64.18
N VAL A 189 -26.49 -3.12 63.46
CA VAL A 189 -26.80 -1.71 63.15
C VAL A 189 -26.60 -0.72 64.31
N GLY A 190 -25.81 0.34 64.07
CA GLY A 190 -25.74 1.52 64.94
C GLY A 190 -24.63 2.53 64.58
N GLY A 191 -23.43 2.07 64.21
CA GLY A 191 -22.28 2.91 63.81
C GLY A 191 -21.89 2.79 62.33
N ILE A 192 -22.68 2.08 61.52
CA ILE A 192 -22.26 1.47 60.24
C ILE A 192 -22.34 2.44 59.04
N LEU A 193 -22.91 3.64 59.21
CA LEU A 193 -23.08 4.59 58.09
C LEU A 193 -21.95 5.63 57.95
N GLN A 194 -21.03 5.71 58.91
CA GLN A 194 -19.82 6.53 58.77
C GLN A 194 -18.91 6.10 57.60
N PRO A 195 -18.56 4.81 57.46
CA PRO A 195 -17.71 4.38 56.35
C PRO A 195 -18.37 4.57 54.97
N ILE A 196 -19.71 4.55 54.87
CA ILE A 196 -20.41 4.84 53.60
C ILE A 196 -20.34 6.34 53.25
N GLN A 197 -20.38 7.24 54.24
CA GLN A 197 -20.17 8.68 54.01
C GLN A 197 -18.71 8.97 53.64
N ASP A 198 -17.75 8.27 54.24
CA ASP A 198 -16.34 8.41 53.91
C ASP A 198 -16.02 7.87 52.50
N VAL A 199 -16.64 6.76 52.10
CA VAL A 199 -16.54 6.22 50.72
C VAL A 199 -17.23 7.14 49.72
N SER A 200 -18.39 7.72 50.05
CA SER A 200 -19.03 8.72 49.19
C SER A 200 -18.15 9.98 49.01
N ASN A 201 -17.43 10.39 50.07
CA ASN A 201 -16.52 11.52 50.03
C ASN A 201 -15.20 11.20 49.31
N SER A 202 -14.77 9.93 49.24
CA SER A 202 -13.58 9.52 48.49
C SER A 202 -13.84 9.22 47.01
N VAL A 203 -15.07 8.88 46.65
CA VAL A 203 -15.49 8.66 45.24
C VAL A 203 -15.83 9.98 44.53
N SER A 204 -16.32 10.99 45.25
CA SER A 204 -16.65 12.30 44.66
C SER A 204 -15.46 13.02 43.99
N PRO A 205 -14.24 13.02 44.55
CA PRO A 205 -13.03 13.56 43.91
C PRO A 205 -12.64 12.81 42.63
N LEU A 206 -12.84 11.49 42.61
CA LEU A 206 -12.50 10.63 41.48
C LEU A 206 -13.49 10.84 40.32
N ALA A 207 -14.77 11.04 40.63
CA ALA A 207 -15.78 11.43 39.66
C ALA A 207 -15.53 12.84 39.07
N SER A 208 -15.06 13.80 39.89
CA SER A 208 -14.65 15.11 39.37
C SER A 208 -13.39 15.04 38.51
N ALA A 209 -12.36 14.29 38.92
CA ALA A 209 -11.14 14.12 38.14
C ALA A 209 -11.39 13.46 36.78
N PHE A 210 -12.28 12.47 36.74
CA PHE A 210 -12.71 11.84 35.48
C PHE A 210 -13.49 12.81 34.57
N LYS A 211 -14.35 13.65 35.16
CA LYS A 211 -15.12 14.65 34.42
C LYS A 211 -14.23 15.78 33.88
N ASP A 212 -13.23 16.20 34.65
CA ASP A 212 -12.29 17.23 34.26
C ASP A 212 -11.36 16.72 33.14
N SER A 213 -10.92 15.46 33.20
CA SER A 213 -10.17 14.78 32.13
C SER A 213 -10.99 14.64 30.84
N LEU A 214 -12.29 14.34 30.92
CA LEU A 214 -13.17 14.35 29.75
C LEU A 214 -13.35 15.75 29.17
N SER A 215 -13.40 16.78 30.02
CA SER A 215 -13.54 18.17 29.57
C SER A 215 -12.26 18.68 28.88
N SER A 216 -11.08 18.33 29.39
CA SER A 216 -9.80 18.68 28.77
C SER A 216 -9.59 17.95 27.44
N LEU A 217 -9.97 16.67 27.35
CA LEU A 217 -10.03 15.95 26.08
C LEU A 217 -11.03 16.57 25.09
N SER A 218 -12.20 17.01 25.56
CA SER A 218 -13.18 17.68 24.70
C SER A 218 -12.67 19.04 24.18
N SER A 219 -11.87 19.76 24.95
CA SER A 219 -11.24 21.02 24.51
C SER A 219 -10.04 20.82 23.59
N LEU A 220 -9.40 19.64 23.66
CA LEU A 220 -8.23 19.30 22.85
C LEU A 220 -8.63 18.73 21.47
N PHE A 221 -9.81 18.10 21.38
CA PHE A 221 -10.36 17.54 20.14
C PHE A 221 -11.60 18.28 19.61
N GLY A 222 -12.05 19.33 20.31
CA GLY A 222 -13.26 20.09 19.98
C GLY A 222 -13.03 21.59 20.05
N GLY A 223 -12.53 22.13 18.94
CA GLY A 223 -12.84 23.47 18.44
C GLY A 223 -13.62 23.33 17.14
#